data_AF-A0A316AXQ2-F1
#
_entry.id   AF-A0A316AXQ2-F1
#
_cell.length_a   1.000
_cell.length_b   1.000
_cell.length_c   1.000
_cell.angle_alpha   90.00
_cell.angle_beta   90.00
_cell.angle_gamma   90.00
#
_symmetry.space_group_name_H-M   'P 1'
#
loop_
_entity.id
_entity.type
_entity.pdbx_description
1 polymer ?
#
loop_
_entity_poly.entity_id
_entity_poly.type
_entity_poly.pdbx_seq_one_letter_code
_entity_poly.pdbx_strand_id
1 'polypeptide(L)'
;MPALGALTLQPIVGAPTVQKPGWLVSLIRLNDSNYDRYKKSKVSNRSEFAYGGYKDGNEIPNAHSTISYIIFASVALLSPESKYYKSKAVADELTEALNYLIKIQHSDGTLDLLSTNFHSTPDVGFMVTWLTPFYRMLKKAKEPLHQASLTVLETFLLRCGEALTHGGIHTPNHRWVVSAALTELNKT
;
A
#
# COMPACT_ATOMS: atom_id res chain seq x y z
N MET A 1 45.91 -16.47 -5.32
CA MET A 1 44.70 -15.62 -5.36
C MET A 1 44.32 -15.28 -3.94
N PRO A 2 44.23 -14.00 -3.54
CA PRO A 2 43.83 -13.65 -2.18
C PRO A 2 42.30 -13.75 -2.06
N ALA A 3 41.81 -14.36 -0.98
CA ALA A 3 40.40 -14.45 -0.67
C ALA A 3 39.86 -13.06 -0.29
N LEU A 4 38.80 -12.63 -0.97
CA LEU A 4 38.01 -11.45 -0.60
C LEU A 4 37.35 -11.73 0.76
N GLY A 5 37.88 -11.12 1.82
CA GLY A 5 37.26 -11.12 3.14
C GLY A 5 35.89 -10.44 3.06
N ALA A 6 34.85 -11.14 3.49
CA ALA A 6 33.51 -10.59 3.59
C ALA A 6 33.51 -9.44 4.61
N LEU A 7 33.26 -8.21 4.15
CA LEU A 7 32.96 -7.08 5.02
C LEU A 7 31.61 -7.35 5.70
N THR A 8 31.63 -7.84 6.93
CA THR A 8 30.43 -7.86 7.76
C THR A 8 30.13 -6.44 8.22
N LEU A 9 29.15 -5.79 7.58
CA LEU A 9 28.59 -4.54 8.08
C LEU A 9 27.93 -4.83 9.44
N GLN A 10 28.55 -4.33 10.51
CA GLN A 10 27.95 -4.41 11.83
C GLN A 10 26.69 -3.53 11.87
N PRO A 11 25.59 -3.98 12.51
CA PRO A 11 24.42 -3.14 12.69
C PRO A 11 24.80 -1.96 13.57
N ILE A 12 24.50 -0.74 13.11
CA ILE A 12 24.58 0.46 13.95
C ILE A 12 23.52 0.31 15.05
N VAL A 13 23.96 -0.13 16.22
CA VAL A 13 23.16 -0.14 17.44
C VAL A 13 22.95 1.31 17.86
N GLY A 14 21.67 1.73 17.96
CA GLY A 14 21.31 3.05 18.49
C GLY A 14 21.35 4.18 17.48
N ALA A 15 20.63 4.05 16.35
CA ALA A 15 20.32 5.22 15.53
C ALA A 15 19.67 6.30 16.43
N PRO A 16 20.22 7.51 16.52
CA PRO A 16 19.62 8.58 17.29
C PRO A 16 18.19 8.80 16.81
N THR A 17 17.26 9.11 17.71
CA THR A 17 15.94 9.62 17.34
C THR A 17 16.16 10.93 16.59
N VAL A 18 16.27 10.84 15.27
CA VAL A 18 16.38 12.00 14.40
C VAL A 18 15.06 12.75 14.52
N GLN A 19 15.11 13.92 15.12
CA GLN A 19 13.96 14.83 15.18
C GLN A 19 13.55 15.14 13.73
N LYS A 20 12.29 14.86 13.39
CA LYS A 20 11.79 15.13 12.05
C LYS A 20 11.80 16.65 11.79
N PRO A 21 12.20 17.11 10.60
CA PRO A 21 12.05 18.52 10.23
C PRO A 21 10.61 18.99 10.38
N GLY A 22 10.40 20.25 10.77
CA GLY A 22 9.07 20.78 11.04
C GLY A 22 8.09 20.64 9.87
N TRP A 23 8.56 20.80 8.63
CA TRP A 23 7.74 20.62 7.43
C TRP A 23 7.22 19.20 7.26
N LEU A 24 7.99 18.17 7.67
CA LEU A 24 7.57 16.77 7.58
C LEU A 24 6.49 16.47 8.62
N VAL A 25 6.62 17.03 9.81
CA VAL A 25 5.58 16.96 10.85
C VAL A 25 4.29 17.62 10.36
N SER A 26 4.38 18.76 9.67
CA SER A 26 3.21 19.41 9.04
C SER A 26 2.56 18.54 7.98
N LEU A 27 3.32 17.81 7.16
CA LEU A 27 2.77 16.87 6.18
C LEU A 27 2.06 15.68 6.84
N ILE A 28 2.58 15.15 7.96
CA ILE A 28 1.91 14.09 8.72
C ILE A 28 0.57 14.59 9.27
N ARG A 29 0.53 15.81 9.81
CA ARG A 29 -0.72 16.42 10.30
C ARG A 29 -1.70 16.73 9.17
N LEU A 30 -1.20 17.10 7.99
CA LEU A 30 -2.01 17.27 6.79
C LEU A 30 -2.58 15.94 6.29
N ASN A 31 -1.84 14.82 6.42
CA ASN A 31 -2.40 13.50 6.17
C ASN A 31 -3.63 13.28 7.07
N ASP A 32 -3.50 13.51 8.37
CA ASP A 32 -4.59 13.31 9.35
C ASP A 32 -5.85 14.14 9.08
N SER A 33 -5.73 15.31 8.45
CA SER A 33 -6.88 16.15 8.10
C SER A 33 -7.73 15.57 6.98
N ASN A 34 -7.21 14.61 6.21
CA ASN A 34 -7.96 13.92 5.16
C ASN A 34 -8.90 12.83 5.71
N TYR A 35 -8.83 12.49 7.00
CA TYR A 35 -9.59 11.36 7.54
C TYR A 35 -11.11 11.53 7.35
N ASP A 36 -11.65 12.72 7.60
CA ASP A 36 -13.09 12.97 7.44
C ASP A 36 -13.55 12.84 5.98
N ARG A 37 -12.68 13.20 5.03
CA ARG A 37 -12.93 13.00 3.60
C ARG A 37 -13.02 11.51 3.28
N TYR A 38 -12.08 10.71 3.76
CA TYR A 38 -12.10 9.26 3.56
C TYR A 38 -13.28 8.59 4.23
N LYS A 39 -13.65 9.03 5.45
CA LYS A 39 -14.82 8.51 6.14
C LYS A 39 -16.11 8.71 5.34
N LYS A 40 -16.24 9.83 4.62
CA LYS A 40 -17.38 10.11 3.73
C LYS A 40 -17.39 9.24 2.47
N SER A 41 -16.22 8.91 1.92
CA SER A 41 -16.12 8.11 0.69
C SER A 41 -16.12 6.59 0.93
N LYS A 42 -15.93 6.15 2.18
CA LYS A 42 -15.94 4.72 2.55
C LYS A 42 -17.33 4.10 2.38
N VAL A 43 -17.38 2.95 1.71
CA VAL A 43 -18.55 2.06 1.72
C VAL A 43 -18.57 1.30 3.04
N SER A 44 -19.47 1.71 3.95
CA SER A 44 -19.50 1.23 5.34
C SER A 44 -20.57 0.17 5.61
N ASN A 45 -21.49 -0.08 4.68
CA ASN A 45 -22.52 -1.08 4.84
C ASN A 45 -21.97 -2.48 4.54
N ARG A 46 -21.97 -3.37 5.54
CA ARG A 46 -21.43 -4.74 5.43
C ARG A 46 -22.17 -5.63 4.44
N SER A 47 -23.41 -5.28 4.06
CA SER A 47 -24.17 -6.04 3.06
C SER A 47 -23.77 -5.68 1.62
N GLU A 48 -23.10 -4.55 1.40
CA GLU A 48 -22.72 -4.11 0.07
C GLU A 48 -21.49 -4.87 -0.44
N PHE A 49 -21.47 -5.16 -1.74
CA PHE A 49 -20.32 -5.81 -2.37
C PHE A 49 -19.03 -5.01 -2.12
N ALA A 50 -19.11 -3.68 -2.18
CA ALA A 50 -17.96 -2.81 -2.03
C ALA A 50 -17.59 -2.46 -0.59
N TYR A 51 -18.13 -3.15 0.43
CA TYR A 51 -17.76 -2.91 1.83
C TYR A 51 -16.24 -2.83 2.03
N GLY A 52 -15.80 -1.78 2.72
CA GLY A 52 -14.38 -1.50 2.96
C GLY A 52 -13.69 -0.74 1.82
N GLY A 53 -14.31 -0.69 0.63
CA GLY A 53 -13.84 0.11 -0.50
C GLY A 53 -14.12 1.60 -0.33
N TYR A 54 -13.36 2.41 -1.06
CA TYR A 54 -13.49 3.87 -1.08
C TYR A 54 -13.89 4.34 -2.47
N LYS A 55 -14.84 5.29 -2.50
CA LYS A 55 -15.39 5.90 -3.70
C LYS A 55 -14.50 7.04 -4.22
N ASP A 56 -14.49 7.23 -5.54
CA ASP A 56 -13.94 8.42 -6.19
C ASP A 56 -14.95 9.59 -6.19
N GLY A 57 -14.62 10.66 -6.93
CA GLY A 57 -15.49 11.83 -7.07
C GLY A 57 -16.76 11.59 -7.90
N ASN A 58 -16.88 10.43 -8.56
CA ASN A 58 -18.09 10.00 -9.27
C ASN A 58 -18.91 9.01 -8.42
N GLU A 59 -18.59 8.88 -7.14
CA GLU A 59 -19.22 7.94 -6.21
C GLU A 59 -19.02 6.45 -6.56
N ILE A 60 -17.99 6.13 -7.36
CA ILE A 60 -17.69 4.75 -7.77
C ILE A 60 -16.61 4.14 -6.88
N PRO A 61 -16.89 3.05 -6.13
CA PRO A 61 -15.87 2.32 -5.38
C PRO A 61 -14.84 1.70 -6.34
N ASN A 62 -13.55 1.96 -6.12
CA ASN A 62 -12.49 1.49 -7.03
C ASN A 62 -11.14 1.26 -6.32
N ALA A 63 -10.20 0.64 -7.03
CA ALA A 63 -8.88 0.31 -6.51
C ALA A 63 -8.06 1.57 -6.15
N HIS A 64 -8.04 2.60 -7.00
CA HIS A 64 -7.20 3.79 -6.82
C HIS A 64 -7.60 4.62 -5.59
N SER A 65 -8.89 4.86 -5.40
CA SER A 65 -9.43 5.55 -4.23
C SER A 65 -9.19 4.75 -2.94
N THR A 66 -9.32 3.42 -3.01
CA THR A 66 -9.04 2.53 -1.87
C THR A 66 -7.55 2.53 -1.52
N ILE A 67 -6.65 2.48 -2.51
CA ILE A 67 -5.21 2.56 -2.30
C ILE A 67 -4.80 3.91 -1.70
N SER A 68 -5.45 5.00 -2.14
CA SER A 68 -5.22 6.32 -1.55
C SER A 68 -5.51 6.33 -0.04
N TYR A 69 -6.58 5.65 0.39
CA TYR A 69 -6.86 5.45 1.81
C TYR A 69 -5.81 4.55 2.48
N ILE A 70 -5.40 3.44 1.86
CA ILE A 70 -4.38 2.53 2.42
C ILE A 70 -3.06 3.27 2.69
N ILE A 71 -2.65 4.15 1.77
CA ILE A 71 -1.48 5.04 1.93
C ILE A 71 -1.69 5.98 3.12
N PHE A 72 -2.83 6.68 3.17
CA PHE A 72 -3.18 7.55 4.29
C PHE A 72 -3.13 6.82 5.64
N ALA A 73 -3.76 5.65 5.72
CA ALA A 73 -3.88 4.85 6.93
C ALA A 73 -2.51 4.33 7.37
N SER A 74 -1.66 3.92 6.43
CA SER A 74 -0.29 3.49 6.73
C SER A 74 0.54 4.63 7.31
N VAL A 75 0.50 5.82 6.72
CA VAL A 75 1.19 7.01 7.26
C VAL A 75 0.69 7.34 8.67
N ALA A 76 -0.63 7.34 8.86
CA ALA A 76 -1.29 7.64 10.12
C ALA A 76 -0.90 6.65 11.23
N LEU A 77 -0.88 5.35 10.94
CA LEU A 77 -0.55 4.31 11.91
C LEU A 77 0.94 4.29 12.29
N LEU A 78 1.83 4.64 11.35
CA LEU A 78 3.28 4.48 11.49
C LEU A 78 3.99 5.73 12.01
N SER A 79 3.34 6.90 11.99
CA SER A 79 3.97 8.18 12.35
C SER A 79 3.61 8.58 13.79
N PRO A 80 4.57 8.65 14.74
CA PRO A 80 4.30 9.06 16.12
C PRO A 80 3.64 10.44 16.27
N GLU A 81 3.86 11.34 15.30
CA GLU A 81 3.29 12.69 15.28
C GLU A 81 1.84 12.73 14.76
N SER A 82 1.32 11.62 14.23
CA SER A 82 -0.09 11.51 13.82
C SER A 82 -0.98 11.33 15.04
N LYS A 83 -2.17 11.95 15.03
CA LYS A 83 -3.19 11.71 16.06
C LYS A 83 -3.77 10.28 16.01
N TYR A 84 -3.49 9.54 14.95
CA TYR A 84 -3.93 8.16 14.74
C TYR A 84 -2.80 7.14 14.88
N TYR A 85 -1.65 7.55 15.42
CA TYR A 85 -0.53 6.65 15.67
C TYR A 85 -0.98 5.44 16.47
N LYS A 86 -0.76 4.23 15.93
CA LYS A 86 -1.19 2.95 16.52
C LYS A 86 -2.70 2.86 16.83
N SER A 87 -3.55 3.62 16.13
CA SER A 87 -5.00 3.56 16.30
C SER A 87 -5.57 2.21 15.84
N LYS A 88 -6.18 1.45 16.76
CA LYS A 88 -6.85 0.20 16.41
C LYS A 88 -7.94 0.41 15.35
N ALA A 89 -8.72 1.49 15.46
CA ALA A 89 -9.78 1.77 14.50
C ALA A 89 -9.23 1.94 13.07
N VAL A 90 -8.15 2.70 12.90
CA VAL A 90 -7.54 2.90 11.57
C VAL A 90 -6.89 1.61 11.05
N ALA A 91 -6.36 0.76 11.93
CA ALA A 91 -5.82 -0.55 11.53
C ALA A 91 -6.91 -1.54 11.08
N ASP A 92 -8.06 -1.54 11.75
CA ASP A 92 -9.21 -2.33 11.33
C ASP A 92 -9.71 -1.85 9.94
N GLU A 93 -9.83 -0.54 9.75
CA GLU A 93 -10.23 0.05 8.47
C GLU A 93 -9.22 -0.19 7.35
N LEU A 94 -7.92 -0.15 7.64
CA LEU A 94 -6.86 -0.54 6.70
C LEU A 94 -7.04 -1.99 6.23
N THR A 95 -7.35 -2.89 7.16
CA THR A 95 -7.60 -4.30 6.85
C THR A 95 -8.85 -4.48 5.98
N GLU A 96 -9.91 -3.73 6.25
CA GLU A 96 -11.12 -3.71 5.41
C GLU A 96 -10.85 -3.22 3.99
N ALA A 97 -10.06 -2.15 3.84
CA ALA A 97 -9.65 -1.62 2.54
C ALA A 97 -8.84 -2.64 1.73
N LEU A 98 -7.89 -3.33 2.38
CA LEU A 98 -7.10 -4.38 1.74
C LEU A 98 -7.94 -5.59 1.35
N ASN A 99 -8.91 -5.98 2.18
CA ASN A 99 -9.85 -7.05 1.83
C ASN A 99 -10.73 -6.68 0.64
N TYR A 100 -11.13 -5.41 0.51
CA TYR A 100 -11.81 -4.93 -0.69
C TYR A 100 -10.93 -5.08 -1.93
N LEU A 101 -9.65 -4.70 -1.86
CA LEU A 101 -8.71 -4.90 -2.99
C LEU A 101 -8.60 -6.37 -3.40
N ILE A 102 -8.49 -7.30 -2.44
CA ILE A 102 -8.50 -8.74 -2.72
C ILE A 102 -9.80 -9.17 -3.41
N LYS A 103 -10.94 -8.60 -3.00
CA LYS A 103 -12.27 -8.95 -3.52
C LYS A 103 -12.48 -8.50 -4.97
N ILE A 104 -11.89 -7.37 -5.36
CA ILE A 104 -11.97 -6.84 -6.73
C ILE A 104 -10.78 -7.21 -7.60
N GLN A 105 -9.79 -7.91 -7.05
CA GLN A 105 -8.67 -8.45 -7.80
C GLN A 105 -9.16 -9.66 -8.61
N HIS A 106 -8.87 -9.66 -9.90
CA HIS A 106 -9.22 -10.75 -10.79
C HIS A 106 -8.46 -12.03 -10.44
N SER A 107 -8.95 -13.17 -10.95
CA SER A 107 -8.31 -14.47 -10.72
C SER A 107 -6.88 -14.56 -11.26
N ASP A 108 -6.53 -13.73 -12.25
CA ASP A 108 -5.18 -13.60 -12.81
C ASP A 108 -4.27 -12.65 -12.02
N GLY A 109 -4.78 -12.03 -10.95
CA GLY A 109 -4.05 -11.09 -10.10
C GLY A 109 -4.11 -9.63 -10.54
N THR A 110 -4.75 -9.31 -11.68
CA THR A 110 -4.89 -7.94 -12.17
C THR A 110 -6.04 -7.18 -11.50
N LEU A 111 -6.09 -5.86 -11.72
CA LEU A 111 -7.21 -4.99 -11.36
C LEU A 111 -7.61 -4.13 -12.55
N ASP A 112 -8.84 -3.61 -12.48
CA ASP A 112 -9.37 -2.67 -13.45
C ASP A 112 -9.14 -1.23 -13.02
N LEU A 113 -8.74 -0.40 -13.98
CA LEU A 113 -9.07 1.02 -13.99
C LEU A 113 -10.44 1.16 -14.66
N LEU A 114 -11.49 1.22 -13.84
CA LEU A 114 -12.90 1.15 -14.27
C LEU A 114 -13.29 2.16 -15.37
N SER A 115 -12.56 3.26 -15.51
CA SER A 115 -12.83 4.25 -16.56
C SER A 115 -12.35 3.83 -17.95
N THR A 116 -11.34 2.96 -18.08
CA THR A 116 -10.74 2.67 -19.39
C THR A 116 -9.89 1.40 -19.51
N ASN A 117 -9.24 0.88 -18.46
CA ASN A 117 -8.30 -0.24 -18.59
C ASN A 117 -8.76 -1.43 -17.74
N PHE A 118 -9.31 -2.45 -18.39
CA PHE A 118 -9.65 -3.72 -17.73
C PHE A 118 -8.45 -4.66 -17.73
N HIS A 119 -8.31 -5.49 -16.69
CA HIS A 119 -7.18 -6.41 -16.51
C HIS A 119 -5.82 -5.75 -16.77
N SER A 120 -5.58 -4.59 -16.13
CA SER A 120 -4.50 -3.68 -16.52
C SER A 120 -3.22 -3.93 -15.72
N THR A 121 -2.27 -4.64 -16.33
CA THR A 121 -0.93 -4.84 -15.74
C THR A 121 -0.13 -3.54 -15.51
N PRO A 122 -0.20 -2.50 -16.36
CA PRO A 122 0.43 -1.22 -16.01
C PRO A 122 -0.13 -0.59 -14.74
N ASP A 123 -1.46 -0.63 -14.54
CA ASP A 123 -2.10 -0.14 -13.33
C ASP A 123 -1.66 -0.96 -12.11
N VAL A 124 -1.62 -2.29 -12.22
CA VAL A 124 -1.05 -3.18 -11.20
C VAL A 124 0.39 -2.79 -10.86
N GLY A 125 1.22 -2.50 -11.86
CA GLY A 125 2.61 -2.06 -11.65
C GLY A 125 2.73 -0.76 -10.84
N PHE A 126 1.86 0.21 -11.09
CA PHE A 126 1.79 1.42 -10.27
C PHE A 126 1.37 1.09 -8.83
N MET A 127 0.32 0.28 -8.65
CA MET A 127 -0.20 -0.10 -7.34
C MET A 127 0.86 -0.83 -6.49
N VAL A 128 1.58 -1.79 -7.08
CA VAL A 128 2.71 -2.47 -6.42
C VAL A 128 3.76 -1.45 -5.99
N THR A 129 4.14 -0.53 -6.87
CA THR A 129 5.16 0.49 -6.56
C THR A 129 4.73 1.38 -5.41
N TRP A 130 3.45 1.74 -5.31
CA TRP A 130 2.93 2.57 -4.22
C TRP A 130 2.82 1.83 -2.89
N LEU A 131 2.43 0.56 -2.90
CA LEU A 131 2.10 -0.19 -1.69
C LEU A 131 3.29 -0.90 -1.04
N THR A 132 4.27 -1.31 -1.84
CA THR A 132 5.44 -2.07 -1.38
C THR A 132 6.25 -1.34 -0.28
N PRO A 133 6.50 -0.01 -0.35
CA PRO A 133 7.11 0.72 0.76
C PRO A 133 6.34 0.59 2.07
N PHE A 134 5.01 0.66 2.04
CA PHE A 134 4.17 0.56 3.23
C PHE A 134 4.14 -0.86 3.81
N TYR A 135 4.11 -1.90 2.96
CA TYR A 135 4.29 -3.28 3.43
C TYR A 135 5.58 -3.43 4.23
N ARG A 136 6.72 -2.96 3.71
CA ARG A 136 8.01 -3.04 4.42
C ARG A 136 8.00 -2.25 5.74
N MET A 137 7.39 -1.07 5.75
CA MET A 137 7.32 -0.25 6.96
C MET A 137 6.43 -0.88 8.05
N LEU A 138 5.25 -1.39 7.67
CA LEU A 138 4.36 -2.11 8.59
C LEU A 138 5.05 -3.37 9.15
N LYS A 139 5.74 -4.14 8.30
CA LYS A 139 6.51 -5.35 8.68
C LYS A 139 7.65 -5.00 9.64
N LYS A 140 8.37 -3.90 9.37
CA LYS A 140 9.46 -3.41 10.23
C LYS A 140 8.97 -2.90 11.59
N ALA A 141 7.76 -2.33 11.66
CA ALA A 141 7.19 -1.84 12.91
C ALA A 141 6.94 -2.95 13.93
N LYS A 142 6.72 -4.20 13.48
CA LYS A 142 6.52 -5.39 14.34
C LYS A 142 5.43 -5.22 15.41
N GLU A 143 4.42 -4.39 15.14
CA GLU A 143 3.29 -4.20 16.03
C GLU A 143 2.21 -5.26 15.73
N PRO A 144 1.70 -6.00 16.74
CA PRO A 144 0.66 -7.01 16.55
C PRO A 144 -0.60 -6.46 15.86
N LEU A 145 -0.91 -5.17 16.05
CA LEU A 145 -2.07 -4.51 15.47
C LEU A 145 -2.05 -4.47 13.93
N HIS A 146 -0.86 -4.58 13.29
CA HIS A 146 -0.73 -4.56 11.84
C HIS A 146 -0.81 -5.96 11.21
N GLN A 147 -0.82 -7.03 12.00
CA GLN A 147 -0.61 -8.39 11.48
C GLN A 147 -1.69 -8.80 10.46
N ALA A 148 -2.95 -8.46 10.71
CA ALA A 148 -4.05 -8.76 9.79
C ALA A 148 -3.87 -8.03 8.45
N SER A 149 -3.57 -6.71 8.48
CA SER A 149 -3.31 -5.93 7.27
C SER A 149 -2.09 -6.46 6.51
N LEU A 150 -1.02 -6.83 7.21
CA LEU A 150 0.19 -7.38 6.59
C LEU A 150 -0.08 -8.66 5.80
N THR A 151 -0.82 -9.60 6.38
CA THR A 151 -1.16 -10.87 5.72
C THR A 151 -1.99 -10.64 4.46
N VAL A 152 -2.98 -9.74 4.51
CA VAL A 152 -3.81 -9.43 3.34
C VAL A 152 -3.01 -8.69 2.27
N LEU A 153 -2.18 -7.72 2.66
CA LEU A 153 -1.33 -6.95 1.75
C LEU A 153 -0.27 -7.84 1.07
N GLU A 154 0.33 -8.78 1.80
CA GLU A 154 1.26 -9.76 1.25
C GLU A 154 0.60 -10.62 0.18
N THR A 155 -0.59 -11.14 0.48
CA THR A 155 -1.39 -11.93 -0.48
C THR A 155 -1.70 -11.12 -1.74
N PHE A 156 -2.12 -9.86 -1.57
CA PHE A 156 -2.42 -8.96 -2.67
C PHE A 156 -1.19 -8.71 -3.56
N LEU A 157 -0.06 -8.37 -2.95
CA LEU A 157 1.20 -8.08 -3.65
C LEU A 157 1.76 -9.30 -4.38
N LEU A 158 1.66 -10.50 -3.80
CA LEU A 158 2.08 -11.74 -4.47
C LEU A 158 1.26 -12.01 -5.74
N ARG A 159 -0.07 -11.87 -5.66
CA ARG A 159 -0.97 -12.02 -6.83
C ARG A 159 -0.70 -10.98 -7.90
N CYS A 160 -0.45 -9.73 -7.50
CA CYS A 160 -0.01 -8.69 -8.43
C CYS A 160 1.31 -9.08 -9.10
N GLY A 161 2.27 -9.60 -8.35
CA GLY A 161 3.54 -10.09 -8.89
C GLY A 161 3.36 -11.17 -9.95
N GLU A 162 2.54 -12.18 -9.68
CA GLU A 162 2.21 -13.23 -10.65
C GLU A 162 1.61 -12.65 -11.94
N ALA A 163 0.66 -11.71 -11.83
CA ALA A 163 0.06 -11.04 -12.98
C ALA A 163 1.11 -10.32 -13.85
N LEU A 164 2.09 -9.67 -13.22
CA LEU A 164 3.14 -8.91 -13.90
C LEU A 164 4.16 -9.79 -14.64
N THR A 165 4.27 -11.08 -14.32
CA THR A 165 5.21 -11.99 -15.00
C THR A 165 4.73 -12.47 -16.37
N HIS A 166 3.42 -12.44 -16.63
CA HIS A 166 2.83 -12.94 -17.88
C HIS A 166 2.01 -11.88 -18.63
N GLY A 167 1.61 -10.78 -17.98
CA GLY A 167 0.75 -9.78 -18.60
C GLY A 167 1.48 -8.77 -19.48
N GLY A 168 0.70 -8.06 -20.31
CA GLY A 168 1.20 -7.14 -21.34
C GLY A 168 1.52 -5.72 -20.85
N ILE A 169 1.68 -4.81 -21.80
CA ILE A 169 1.85 -3.37 -21.56
C ILE A 169 1.02 -2.59 -22.58
N HIS A 170 0.35 -1.50 -22.15
CA HIS A 170 -0.43 -0.68 -23.09
C HIS A 170 0.41 0.27 -23.95
N THR A 171 1.59 0.65 -23.46
CA THR A 171 2.51 1.57 -24.14
C THR A 171 3.95 1.13 -23.89
N PRO A 172 4.91 1.53 -24.74
CA PRO A 172 6.31 1.25 -24.48
C PRO A 172 6.74 1.73 -23.08
N ASN A 173 6.27 2.88 -22.59
CA ASN A 173 6.70 3.41 -21.29
C ASN A 173 6.31 2.51 -20.11
N HIS A 174 5.21 1.76 -20.20
CA HIS A 174 4.76 0.87 -19.14
C HIS A 174 5.75 -0.27 -18.85
N ARG A 175 6.65 -0.62 -19.79
CA ARG A 175 7.72 -1.60 -19.52
C ARG A 175 8.61 -1.20 -18.34
N TRP A 176 8.84 0.10 -18.14
CA TRP A 176 9.65 0.60 -17.03
C TRP A 176 8.90 0.48 -15.69
N VAL A 177 7.59 0.72 -15.71
CA VAL A 177 6.72 0.61 -14.53
C VAL A 177 6.66 -0.84 -14.05
N VAL A 178 6.41 -1.78 -14.98
CA VAL A 178 6.35 -3.22 -14.65
C VAL A 178 7.70 -3.73 -14.13
N SER A 179 8.81 -3.37 -14.78
CA SER A 179 10.15 -3.76 -14.31
C SER A 179 10.47 -3.19 -12.93
N ALA A 180 10.08 -1.94 -12.65
CA ALA A 180 10.26 -1.33 -11.33
C ALA A 180 9.42 -2.04 -10.27
N ALA A 181 8.17 -2.38 -10.58
CA ALA A 181 7.28 -3.08 -9.68
C ALA A 181 7.79 -4.48 -9.31
N LEU A 182 8.24 -5.27 -10.29
CA LEU A 182 8.88 -6.57 -10.05
C LEU A 182 10.15 -6.44 -9.19
N THR A 183 10.94 -5.39 -9.43
CA THR A 183 12.13 -5.08 -8.62
C THR A 183 11.76 -4.73 -7.17
N GLU A 184 10.66 -4.02 -6.95
CA GLU A 184 10.16 -3.71 -5.61
C GLU A 184 9.68 -4.96 -4.86
N LEU A 185 8.98 -5.88 -5.53
CA LEU A 185 8.54 -7.16 -4.97
C LEU A 185 9.71 -8.09 -4.61
N ASN A 186 10.82 -8.01 -5.35
CA ASN A 186 12.02 -8.79 -5.02
C ASN A 186 12.73 -8.28 -3.73
N LYS A 187 12.37 -7.10 -3.22
CA LYS A 187 12.97 -6.50 -2.01
C LYS A 187 12.14 -6.73 -0.74
N THR A 188 10.94 -7.29 -0.85
CA THR A 188 9.96 -7.40 0.25
C THR A 188 10.14 -8.61 1.16
#